data_AF-A0AAU5CM36-F1
#
_entry.id   AF-A0AAU5CM36-F1
#
_cell.length_a   1.000
_cell.length_b   1.000
_cell.length_c   1.000
_cell.angle_alpha   90.00
_cell.angle_beta   90.00
_cell.angle_gamma   90.00
#
_symmetry.space_group_name_H-M   'P 1'
#
loop_
_entity.id
_entity.type
_entity.pdbx_description
1 polymer ?
#
loop_
_entity_poly.entity_id
_entity_poly.type
_entity_poly.pdbx_seq_one_letter_code
_entity_poly.pdbx_strand_id
1 'polypeptide(L)'
;MLADMNEDAFWQLIEDCRPAGPDPDADLLADTLTERLARSPLSLVTGFAEQLSWALYRLDRKEYGRDLSGDAFLYTRAAVVAAGRTEFASVLEDPAAFTPYATDLIWAESLLCTPDRAYRRITEKEWDRDTRYSYESYSNADGWAD
;
A
#
# COMPACT_ATOMS: atom_id res chain seq x y z
N MET A 1 10.77 19.65 13.89
CA MET A 1 10.74 19.45 12.42
C MET A 1 9.89 18.22 12.19
N LEU A 2 8.74 18.35 11.55
CA LEU A 2 7.99 17.17 11.12
C LEU A 2 8.86 16.49 10.08
N ALA A 3 9.38 15.30 10.40
CA ALA A 3 10.16 14.53 9.45
C ALA A 3 9.25 14.24 8.25
N ASP A 4 9.67 14.63 7.05
CA ASP A 4 9.03 14.22 5.81
C ASP A 4 8.94 12.69 5.78
N MET A 5 7.82 12.16 5.28
CA MET A 5 7.62 10.72 5.19
C MET A 5 8.67 10.11 4.26
N ASN A 6 9.59 9.34 4.82
CA ASN A 6 10.54 8.51 4.08
C ASN A 6 10.15 7.03 4.16
N GLU A 7 10.85 6.17 3.42
CA GLU A 7 10.54 4.74 3.36
C GLU A 7 10.61 4.06 4.74
N ASP A 8 11.59 4.39 5.58
CA ASP A 8 11.71 3.83 6.93
C ASP A 8 10.52 4.23 7.83
N ALA A 9 10.11 5.50 7.78
CA ALA A 9 8.97 6.01 8.53
C ALA A 9 7.64 5.40 8.04
N PHE A 10 7.50 5.15 6.74
CA PHE A 10 6.34 4.48 6.16
C PHE A 10 6.18 3.05 6.70
N TRP A 11 7.26 2.27 6.65
CA TRP A 11 7.24 0.90 7.17
C TRP A 11 7.06 0.84 8.68
N GLN A 12 7.69 1.77 9.42
CA GLN A 12 7.49 1.87 10.87
C GLN A 12 6.03 2.20 11.21
N LEU A 13 5.37 3.06 10.43
CA LEU A 13 3.97 3.40 10.67
C LEU A 13 3.03 2.21 10.41
N ILE A 14 3.30 1.40 9.38
CA ILE A 14 2.57 0.14 9.13
C ILE A 14 2.74 -0.80 10.33
N GLU A 15 3.96 -0.95 10.83
CA GLU A 15 4.24 -1.84 11.96
C GLU A 15 3.62 -1.34 13.28
N ASP A 16 3.72 -0.04 13.56
CA ASP A 16 3.13 0.58 14.76
C ASP A 16 1.59 0.45 14.77
N CYS A 17 0.96 0.36 13.60
CA CYS A 17 -0.50 0.21 13.46
C CYS A 17 -0.93 -1.24 13.29
N ARG A 18 0.00 -2.20 13.29
CA ARG A 18 -0.30 -3.62 13.07
C ARG A 18 -1.16 -4.16 14.23
N PRO A 19 -2.29 -4.82 13.93
CA PRO A 19 -3.09 -5.47 14.96
C PRO A 19 -2.35 -6.67 15.55
N ALA A 20 -2.61 -6.98 16.83
CA ALA A 20 -2.03 -8.15 17.50
C ALA A 20 -2.65 -9.49 17.04
N GLY A 21 -3.83 -9.45 16.42
CA GLY A 21 -4.57 -10.61 15.91
C GLY A 21 -4.46 -10.75 14.39
N PRO A 22 -5.02 -11.84 13.83
CA PRO A 22 -5.05 -12.04 12.38
C PRO A 22 -5.87 -10.94 11.70
N ASP A 23 -5.36 -10.46 10.57
CA ASP A 23 -5.96 -9.40 9.75
C ASP A 23 -5.60 -9.64 8.27
N PRO A 24 -6.10 -10.74 7.66
CA PRO A 24 -5.66 -11.17 6.33
C PRO A 24 -5.89 -10.09 5.28
N ASP A 25 -7.07 -9.47 5.26
CA ASP A 25 -7.42 -8.42 4.30
C ASP A 25 -7.01 -7.01 4.75
N ALA A 26 -6.20 -6.91 5.82
CA ALA A 26 -5.64 -5.68 6.34
C ALA A 26 -6.68 -4.58 6.73
N ASP A 27 -7.93 -4.97 7.02
CA ASP A 27 -9.00 -4.03 7.37
C ASP A 27 -8.72 -3.32 8.70
N LEU A 28 -8.28 -4.07 9.72
CA LEU A 28 -7.97 -3.50 11.04
C LEU A 28 -6.73 -2.60 10.99
N LEU A 29 -5.72 -3.01 10.22
CA LEU A 29 -4.55 -2.19 9.93
C LEU A 29 -4.95 -0.90 9.21
N ALA A 30 -5.77 -0.99 8.16
CA ALA A 30 -6.22 0.16 7.39
C ALA A 30 -7.01 1.16 8.23
N ASP A 31 -7.89 0.69 9.12
CA ASP A 31 -8.64 1.55 10.04
C ASP A 31 -7.72 2.24 11.05
N THR A 32 -6.78 1.50 11.64
CA THR A 32 -5.80 2.03 12.60
C THR A 32 -4.89 3.08 11.95
N LEU A 33 -4.38 2.80 10.75
CA LEU A 33 -3.61 3.75 9.95
C LEU A 33 -4.44 4.99 9.62
N THR A 34 -5.70 4.83 9.23
CA THR A 34 -6.59 5.95 8.89
C THR A 34 -6.78 6.87 10.10
N GLU A 35 -7.02 6.30 11.27
CA GLU A 35 -7.12 7.05 12.51
C GLU A 35 -5.84 7.79 12.89
N ARG A 36 -4.69 7.12 12.74
CA ARG A 36 -3.38 7.70 13.06
C ARG A 36 -3.04 8.85 12.11
N LEU A 37 -3.27 8.67 10.82
CA LEU A 37 -3.05 9.68 9.79
C LEU A 37 -4.01 10.86 9.93
N ALA A 38 -5.30 10.63 10.24
CA ALA A 38 -6.29 11.70 10.42
C ALA A 38 -6.00 12.63 11.62
N ARG A 39 -5.20 12.17 12.59
CA ARG A 39 -4.73 12.97 13.73
C ARG A 39 -3.33 13.58 13.50
N SER A 40 -2.77 13.40 12.31
CA SER A 40 -1.43 13.84 11.94
C SER A 40 -1.46 15.06 11.00
N PRO A 41 -0.35 15.77 10.82
CA PRO A 41 -0.25 16.83 9.83
C PRO A 41 -0.49 16.31 8.41
N LEU A 42 -1.08 17.15 7.56
CA LEU A 42 -1.44 16.78 6.18
C LEU A 42 -0.25 16.28 5.36
N SER A 43 0.95 16.82 5.61
CA SER A 43 2.19 16.37 4.95
C SER A 43 2.53 14.90 5.23
N LEU A 44 2.15 14.37 6.41
CA LEU A 44 2.33 12.96 6.72
C LEU A 44 1.34 12.10 5.91
N VAL A 45 0.11 12.58 5.71
CA VAL A 45 -0.91 11.87 4.92
C VAL A 45 -0.51 11.79 3.46
N THR A 46 -0.14 12.92 2.86
CA THR A 46 0.30 12.95 1.46
C THR A 46 1.61 12.19 1.27
N GLY A 47 2.54 12.28 2.22
CA GLY A 47 3.78 11.52 2.22
C GLY A 47 3.56 10.00 2.36
N PHE A 48 2.60 9.57 3.20
CA PHE A 48 2.23 8.16 3.30
C PHE A 48 1.64 7.64 1.99
N ALA A 49 0.76 8.42 1.36
CA ALA A 49 0.22 8.07 0.05
C ALA A 49 1.30 7.91 -1.02
N GLU A 50 2.29 8.82 -1.03
CA GLU A 50 3.42 8.75 -1.96
C GLU A 50 4.23 7.46 -1.76
N GLN A 51 4.55 7.09 -0.51
CA GLN A 51 5.28 5.86 -0.22
C GLN A 51 4.45 4.60 -0.52
N LEU A 52 3.15 4.61 -0.23
CA LEU A 52 2.24 3.52 -0.58
C LEU A 52 2.18 3.33 -2.11
N SER A 53 1.96 4.41 -2.86
CA SER A 53 1.96 4.38 -4.32
C SER A 53 3.30 3.90 -4.87
N TRP A 54 4.42 4.34 -4.30
CA TRP A 54 5.75 3.88 -4.70
C TRP A 54 5.97 2.39 -4.45
N ALA A 55 5.56 1.87 -3.29
CA ALA A 55 5.65 0.45 -2.98
C ALA A 55 4.81 -0.40 -3.95
N LEU A 56 3.57 0.01 -4.20
CA LEU A 56 2.67 -0.67 -5.14
C LEU A 56 3.23 -0.65 -6.56
N TYR A 57 3.76 0.50 -7.00
CA TYR A 57 4.40 0.65 -8.32
C TYR A 57 5.61 -0.29 -8.50
N ARG A 58 6.44 -0.47 -7.46
CA ARG A 58 7.58 -1.42 -7.50
C ARG A 58 7.14 -2.88 -7.64
N LEU A 59 5.98 -3.22 -7.08
CA LEU A 59 5.33 -4.52 -7.22
C LEU A 59 4.48 -4.63 -8.50
N ASP A 60 4.34 -3.58 -9.30
CA ASP A 60 3.57 -3.63 -10.54
C ASP A 60 4.38 -4.29 -11.66
N ARG A 61 4.52 -5.62 -11.59
CA ARG A 61 5.32 -6.42 -12.51
C ARG A 61 4.51 -7.54 -13.16
N LYS A 62 4.81 -7.80 -14.43
CA LYS A 62 4.15 -8.83 -15.25
C LYS A 62 4.19 -10.22 -14.63
N GLU A 63 5.31 -10.60 -14.01
CA GLU A 63 5.51 -11.90 -13.37
C GLU A 63 4.55 -12.17 -12.20
N TYR A 64 4.02 -11.12 -11.57
CA TYR A 64 3.03 -11.24 -10.49
C TYR A 64 1.60 -11.12 -11.01
N GLY A 65 1.36 -10.22 -11.97
CA GLY A 65 0.02 -9.81 -12.37
C GLY A 65 -0.56 -10.50 -13.60
N ARG A 66 0.24 -11.20 -14.42
CA ARG A 66 -0.19 -11.69 -15.75
C ARG A 66 -1.46 -12.57 -15.76
N ASP A 67 -1.70 -13.28 -14.67
CA ASP A 67 -2.79 -14.26 -14.54
C ASP A 67 -3.93 -13.72 -13.64
N LEU A 68 -3.87 -12.44 -13.24
CA LEU A 68 -4.84 -11.77 -12.37
C LEU A 68 -5.60 -10.67 -13.12
N SER A 69 -6.80 -10.32 -12.66
CA SER A 69 -7.46 -9.08 -13.11
C SER A 69 -6.72 -7.85 -12.57
N GLY A 70 -6.96 -6.68 -13.16
CA GLY A 70 -6.37 -5.42 -12.69
C GLY A 70 -6.64 -5.16 -11.20
N ASP A 71 -7.88 -5.33 -10.76
CA ASP A 71 -8.29 -5.11 -9.37
C ASP A 71 -7.71 -6.17 -8.43
N ALA A 72 -7.80 -7.46 -8.80
CA ALA A 72 -7.22 -8.53 -7.99
C ALA A 72 -5.71 -8.32 -7.81
N PHE A 73 -5.02 -7.94 -8.89
CA PHE A 73 -3.59 -7.64 -8.82
C PHE A 73 -3.28 -6.44 -7.92
N LEU A 74 -4.07 -5.37 -8.02
CA LEU A 74 -3.92 -4.20 -7.17
C LEU A 74 -4.09 -4.55 -5.68
N TYR A 75 -5.15 -5.28 -5.33
CA TYR A 75 -5.46 -5.61 -3.94
C TYR A 75 -4.47 -6.63 -3.36
N THR A 76 -3.98 -7.54 -4.19
CA THR A 76 -2.93 -8.49 -3.80
C THR A 76 -1.60 -7.78 -3.52
N ARG A 77 -1.21 -6.80 -4.34
CA ARG A 77 -0.02 -5.97 -4.06
C ARG A 77 -0.17 -5.17 -2.77
N ALA A 78 -1.37 -4.65 -2.48
CA ALA A 78 -1.66 -3.99 -1.21
C ALA A 78 -1.50 -4.95 -0.02
N ALA A 79 -1.89 -6.21 -0.17
CA ALA A 79 -1.73 -7.22 0.89
C ALA A 79 -0.25 -7.50 1.20
N VAL A 80 0.61 -7.55 0.18
CA VAL A 80 2.07 -7.65 0.37
C VAL A 80 2.60 -6.44 1.15
N VAL A 81 2.14 -5.23 0.85
CA VAL A 81 2.53 -4.02 1.60
C VAL A 81 2.02 -4.08 3.04
N ALA A 82 0.79 -4.54 3.27
CA ALA A 82 0.23 -4.72 4.61
C ALA A 82 1.00 -5.77 5.44
N ALA A 83 1.53 -6.81 4.81
CA ALA A 83 2.40 -7.80 5.45
C ALA A 83 3.74 -7.19 5.92
N GLY A 84 4.12 -6.04 5.39
CA GLY A 84 5.20 -5.19 5.91
C GLY A 84 6.51 -5.32 5.13
N ARG A 85 7.53 -4.60 5.63
CA ARG A 85 8.79 -4.37 4.90
C ARG A 85 9.53 -5.64 4.51
N THR A 86 9.61 -6.60 5.43
CA THR A 86 10.33 -7.86 5.21
C THR A 86 9.68 -8.65 4.09
N GLU A 87 8.36 -8.76 4.11
CA GLU A 87 7.62 -9.49 3.09
C GLU A 87 7.70 -8.81 1.73
N PHE A 88 7.51 -7.49 1.71
CA PHE A 88 7.69 -6.67 0.53
C PHE A 88 9.07 -6.89 -0.11
N ALA A 89 10.14 -6.90 0.70
CA ALA A 89 11.49 -7.17 0.20
C ALA A 89 11.63 -8.60 -0.35
N SER A 90 11.10 -9.60 0.35
CA SER A 90 11.11 -11.00 -0.09
C SER A 90 10.43 -11.18 -1.44
N VAL A 91 9.28 -10.54 -1.68
CA VAL A 91 8.56 -10.60 -2.97
C VAL A 91 9.36 -9.95 -4.10
N LEU A 92 10.04 -8.83 -3.82
CA LEU A 92 10.89 -8.16 -4.82
C LEU A 92 12.13 -8.98 -5.19
N GLU A 93 12.63 -9.79 -4.25
CA GLU A 93 13.79 -10.67 -4.45
C GLU A 93 13.39 -11.99 -5.14
N ASP A 94 12.30 -12.61 -4.72
CA ASP A 94 11.80 -13.88 -5.25
C ASP A 94 10.29 -13.80 -5.58
N PRO A 95 9.92 -13.82 -6.88
CA PRO A 95 8.52 -13.84 -7.29
C PRO A 95 7.68 -14.98 -6.73
N ALA A 96 8.28 -16.10 -6.33
CA ALA A 96 7.53 -17.19 -5.72
C ALA A 96 6.86 -16.76 -4.40
N ALA A 97 7.43 -15.79 -3.67
CA ALA A 97 6.85 -15.27 -2.43
C ALA A 97 5.53 -14.51 -2.66
N PHE A 98 5.21 -14.09 -3.89
CA PHE A 98 3.91 -13.48 -4.21
C PHE A 98 2.77 -14.49 -4.32
N THR A 99 3.09 -15.76 -4.62
CA THR A 99 2.10 -16.80 -4.97
C THR A 99 1.06 -17.06 -3.87
N PRO A 100 1.41 -17.10 -2.56
CA PRO A 100 0.42 -17.28 -1.51
C PRO A 100 -0.65 -16.18 -1.52
N TYR A 101 -0.27 -14.91 -1.66
CA TYR A 101 -1.20 -13.78 -1.72
C TYR A 101 -2.20 -13.90 -2.88
N ALA A 102 -1.68 -14.29 -4.06
CA ALA A 102 -2.51 -14.46 -5.25
C ALA A 102 -3.45 -15.68 -5.17
N THR A 103 -2.99 -16.78 -4.57
CA THR A 103 -3.74 -18.04 -4.50
C THR A 103 -4.81 -18.02 -3.40
N ASP A 104 -4.48 -17.44 -2.25
CA ASP A 104 -5.38 -17.35 -1.09
C ASP A 104 -6.36 -16.17 -1.21
N LEU A 105 -6.29 -15.41 -2.31
CA LEU A 105 -7.14 -14.26 -2.62
C LEU A 105 -7.14 -13.20 -1.50
N ILE A 106 -5.95 -12.93 -0.95
CA ILE A 106 -5.77 -11.96 0.13
C ILE A 106 -5.81 -10.56 -0.46
N TRP A 107 -6.83 -9.77 -0.11
CA TRP A 107 -7.13 -8.52 -0.81
C TRP A 107 -7.22 -7.34 0.16
N ALA A 108 -6.12 -6.58 0.28
CA ALA A 108 -6.06 -5.41 1.14
C ALA A 108 -6.57 -4.13 0.46
N GLU A 109 -7.80 -4.16 -0.08
CA GLU A 109 -8.43 -3.01 -0.73
C GLU A 109 -8.54 -1.81 0.23
N SER A 110 -8.89 -2.06 1.50
CA SER A 110 -9.06 -1.02 2.51
C SER A 110 -7.81 -0.17 2.75
N LEU A 111 -6.61 -0.78 2.64
CA LEU A 111 -5.33 -0.07 2.78
C LEU A 111 -5.18 1.02 1.72
N LEU A 112 -5.66 0.76 0.50
CA LEU A 112 -5.60 1.74 -0.59
C LEU A 112 -6.40 2.98 -0.26
N CYS A 113 -7.49 2.88 0.50
CA CYS A 113 -8.34 4.02 0.83
C CYS A 113 -7.85 4.84 2.03
N THR A 114 -6.88 4.34 2.80
CA THR A 114 -6.43 4.95 4.06
C THR A 114 -6.01 6.43 3.92
N PRO A 115 -5.16 6.82 2.94
CA PRO A 115 -4.76 8.22 2.80
C PRO A 115 -5.95 9.16 2.53
N ASP A 116 -6.93 8.71 1.75
CA ASP A 116 -8.04 9.55 1.26
C ASP A 116 -9.06 9.75 2.37
N ARG A 117 -9.35 8.68 3.10
CA ARG A 117 -10.16 8.74 4.30
C ARG A 117 -9.53 9.69 5.34
N ALA A 118 -8.21 9.62 5.53
CA ALA A 118 -7.49 10.53 6.43
C ALA A 118 -7.52 11.98 5.94
N TYR A 119 -7.23 12.22 4.66
CA TYR A 119 -7.27 13.55 4.04
C TYR A 119 -8.66 14.18 4.17
N ARG A 120 -9.73 13.42 3.88
CA ARG A 120 -11.11 13.89 4.00
C ARG A 120 -11.47 14.21 5.44
N ARG A 121 -11.00 13.42 6.42
CA ARG A 121 -11.22 13.72 7.85
C ARG A 121 -10.53 15.01 8.31
N ILE A 122 -9.38 15.36 7.72
CA ILE A 122 -8.61 16.57 8.08
C ILE A 122 -9.17 17.82 7.38
N THR A 123 -9.54 17.69 6.10
CA THR A 123 -9.83 18.83 5.22
C THR A 123 -11.31 19.01 4.90
N GLU A 124 -12.13 18.01 5.25
CA GLU A 124 -13.55 17.87 4.85
C GLU A 124 -13.78 17.83 3.33
N LYS A 125 -12.73 17.54 2.55
CA LYS A 125 -12.76 17.51 1.08
C LYS A 125 -12.33 16.15 0.55
N GLU A 126 -12.85 15.81 -0.62
CA GLU A 126 -12.25 14.74 -1.43
C GLU A 126 -10.84 15.13 -1.86
N TRP A 127 -9.96 14.13 -1.94
CA TRP A 127 -8.62 14.32 -2.43
C TRP A 127 -8.54 13.90 -3.89
N ASP A 128 -8.08 14.81 -4.75
CA ASP A 128 -7.57 14.45 -6.07
C ASP A 128 -6.10 14.05 -5.89
N ARG A 129 -5.84 12.75 -5.72
CA ARG A 129 -4.50 12.22 -5.43
C ARG A 129 -3.50 12.70 -6.47
N ASP A 130 -2.46 13.37 -6.01
CA ASP A 130 -1.32 13.78 -6.84
C ASP A 130 -0.05 13.14 -6.26
N THR A 131 0.16 11.85 -6.57
CA THR A 131 1.40 11.12 -6.24
C THR A 131 2.26 10.98 -7.48
N ARG A 132 3.59 10.96 -7.31
CA ARG A 132 4.52 10.85 -8.45
C ARG A 132 4.34 9.55 -9.22
N TYR A 133 4.00 8.49 -8.51
CA TYR A 133 3.73 7.17 -9.06
C TYR A 133 2.25 6.86 -8.96
N SER A 134 1.69 6.23 -9.99
CA SER A 134 0.35 5.67 -9.95
C SER A 134 0.40 4.31 -9.24
N TYR A 135 -0.50 4.09 -8.30
CA TYR A 135 -0.66 2.79 -7.64
C TYR A 135 -1.44 1.79 -8.49
N GLU A 136 -2.21 2.28 -9.47
CA GLU A 136 -3.06 1.48 -10.35
C GLU A 136 -2.25 0.41 -11.09
N SER A 137 -2.86 -0.74 -11.32
CA SER A 137 -2.22 -1.85 -12.05
C SER A 137 -1.81 -1.41 -13.45
N TYR A 138 -0.70 -1.99 -13.95
CA TYR A 138 -0.15 -1.72 -15.29
C TYR A 138 0.40 -0.29 -15.50
N SER A 139 0.66 0.44 -14.42
CA SER A 139 1.25 1.78 -14.45
C SER A 139 2.77 1.79 -14.59
N ASN A 140 3.45 0.73 -14.15
CA ASN A 140 4.90 0.57 -14.26
C ASN A 140 5.28 -0.05 -15.61
N ALA A 141 5.44 0.80 -16.63
CA ALA A 141 5.78 0.35 -17.98
C ALA A 141 7.02 -0.58 -18.03
N ASP A 142 8.05 -0.31 -17.22
CA ASP A 142 9.26 -1.13 -17.16
C ASP A 142 8.98 -2.51 -16.53
N GLY A 143 8.11 -2.57 -15.52
CA GLY A 143 7.67 -3.83 -14.90
C GLY A 143 6.83 -4.72 -15.82
N TRP A 144 6.34 -4.17 -16.94
CA TRP A 144 5.50 -4.86 -17.93
C TRP A 144 6.19 -5.06 -19.29
N ALA A 145 7.44 -4.63 -19.43
CA ALA A 145 8.26 -4.92 -20.60
C ALA A 145 8.61 -6.42 -20.71
N ASP A 146 8.88 -6.89 -21.93
CA ASP A 146 9.30 -8.27 -22.24
C ASP A 146 10.81 -8.49 -22.10
#